data_AF-A0A2V7PDH5-F1
#
_entry.id   AF-A0A2V7PDH5-F1
#
_cell.length_a   1.000
_cell.length_b   1.000
_cell.length_c   1.000
_cell.angle_alpha   90.00
_cell.angle_beta   90.00
_cell.angle_gamma   90.00
#
_symmetry.space_group_name_H-M   'P 1'
#
loop_
_entity.id
_entity.type
_entity.pdbx_description
1 polymer ?
#
loop_
_entity_poly.entity_id
_entity_poly.type
_entity_poly.pdbx_seq_one_letter_code
_entity_poly.pdbx_strand_id
1 'polypeptide(L)'
;MDVILVHDTRLQVSQGALVPRSSEAIDAEIQKTFKGFTPFHDAWGVVSRTALQGIVRDNVRVIWVHHEPSTRDLSALRAHPEMVVLPWVRQALVANYPSLLAQRSGPPLQLWFVINSDKQVLRSLQRASGDSARVGIPEIRVAFPELTESIINSYGILNRRALGGLVRDNVYVVWVKLREGATLP
;
A
#
# COMPACT_ATOMS: atom_id res chain seq x y z
N MET A 1 -20.96 4.66 -0.82
CA MET A 1 -20.45 5.43 -1.97
C MET A 1 -18.95 5.50 -1.85
N ASP A 2 -18.22 5.52 -2.95
CA ASP A 2 -16.79 5.80 -2.92
C ASP A 2 -16.50 7.14 -3.63
N VAL A 3 -15.64 7.94 -3.02
CA VAL A 3 -15.03 9.12 -3.63
C VAL A 3 -13.62 8.70 -3.99
N ILE A 4 -13.27 8.73 -5.27
CA ILE A 4 -11.91 8.45 -5.71
C ILE A 4 -11.26 9.78 -6.06
N LEU A 5 -10.16 10.12 -5.41
CA LEU A 5 -9.40 11.35 -5.66
C LEU A 5 -8.04 10.98 -6.24
N VAL A 6 -7.73 11.52 -7.40
CA VAL A 6 -6.43 11.36 -8.06
C VAL A 6 -5.57 12.57 -7.75
N HIS A 7 -4.38 12.34 -7.22
CA HIS A 7 -3.44 13.41 -6.87
C HIS A 7 -2.05 13.18 -7.45
N ASP A 8 -1.33 14.27 -7.69
CA ASP A 8 0.04 14.26 -8.17
C ASP A 8 1.07 14.11 -7.03
N THR A 9 2.36 14.24 -7.37
CA THR A 9 3.50 14.20 -6.43
C THR A 9 3.56 15.40 -5.48
N ARG A 10 2.82 16.47 -5.76
CA ARG A 10 2.66 17.65 -4.88
C ARG A 10 1.39 17.57 -4.03
N LEU A 11 0.72 16.40 -4.03
CA LEU A 11 -0.56 16.16 -3.35
C LEU A 11 -1.69 17.06 -3.87
N GLN A 12 -1.54 17.63 -5.07
CA GLN A 12 -2.62 18.38 -5.68
C GLN A 12 -3.58 17.41 -6.34
N VAL A 13 -4.86 17.51 -5.98
CA VAL A 13 -5.92 16.70 -6.57
C VAL A 13 -6.15 17.20 -7.99
N SER A 14 -5.84 16.35 -8.98
CA SER A 14 -6.01 16.65 -10.40
C SER A 14 -7.32 16.11 -10.96
N GLN A 15 -7.86 15.03 -10.38
CA GLN A 15 -9.12 14.43 -10.81
C GLN A 15 -9.89 13.89 -9.61
N GLY A 16 -11.21 13.78 -9.74
CA GLY A 16 -12.07 13.21 -8.71
C GLY A 16 -13.30 12.56 -9.32
N ALA A 17 -13.76 11.47 -8.71
CA ALA A 17 -14.96 10.77 -9.14
C ALA A 17 -15.77 10.28 -7.95
N LEU A 18 -17.09 10.32 -8.10
CA LEU A 18 -18.04 9.70 -7.20
C LEU A 18 -18.56 8.44 -7.87
N VAL A 19 -18.26 7.28 -7.29
CA VAL A 19 -18.71 6.00 -7.82
C VAL A 19 -19.60 5.27 -6.82
N PRO A 20 -20.67 4.60 -7.27
CA PRO A 20 -21.40 3.65 -6.44
C PRO A 20 -20.40 2.65 -5.87
N ARG A 21 -20.54 2.32 -4.58
CA ARG A 21 -19.67 1.30 -4.00
C ARG A 21 -20.00 -0.05 -4.67
N SER A 22 -19.05 -0.62 -5.37
CA SER A 22 -19.16 -1.97 -5.94
C SER A 22 -18.46 -3.01 -5.07
N SER A 23 -18.78 -4.29 -5.30
CA SER A 23 -18.05 -5.42 -4.74
C SER A 23 -16.83 -5.82 -5.59
N GLU A 24 -16.58 -5.10 -6.70
CA GLU A 24 -15.43 -5.36 -7.56
C GLU A 24 -14.12 -4.99 -6.87
N ALA A 25 -13.01 -5.48 -7.43
CA ALA A 25 -11.69 -5.06 -6.98
C ALA A 25 -11.52 -3.56 -7.23
N ILE A 26 -11.00 -2.84 -6.23
CA ILE A 26 -10.84 -1.38 -6.29
C ILE A 26 -9.99 -0.96 -7.50
N ASP A 27 -8.97 -1.74 -7.87
CA ASP A 27 -8.17 -1.51 -9.07
C ASP A 27 -9.01 -1.43 -10.35
N ALA A 28 -9.97 -2.35 -10.52
CA ALA A 28 -10.83 -2.40 -11.70
C ALA A 28 -11.75 -1.17 -11.75
N GLU A 29 -12.29 -0.76 -10.60
CA GLU A 29 -13.12 0.45 -10.49
C GLU A 29 -12.31 1.71 -10.80
N ILE A 30 -11.09 1.84 -10.28
CA ILE A 30 -10.21 2.99 -10.57
C ILE A 30 -9.86 3.01 -12.07
N GLN A 31 -9.48 1.88 -12.67
CA GLN A 31 -9.17 1.80 -14.11
C GLN A 31 -10.35 2.18 -15.00
N LYS A 32 -11.55 1.71 -14.64
CA LYS A 32 -12.79 2.05 -15.33
C LYS A 32 -13.10 3.54 -15.23
N THR A 33 -12.81 4.13 -14.08
CA THR A 33 -13.10 5.54 -13.78
C THR A 33 -12.09 6.49 -14.40
N PHE A 34 -10.79 6.17 -14.38
CA PHE A 34 -9.71 7.03 -14.84
C PHE A 34 -8.89 6.31 -15.92
N LYS A 35 -9.12 6.64 -17.20
CA LYS A 35 -8.50 5.96 -18.35
C LYS A 35 -6.97 6.11 -18.48
N GLY A 36 -6.31 6.78 -17.54
CA GLY A 36 -4.84 6.86 -17.43
C GLY A 36 -4.27 6.11 -16.23
N PHE A 37 -5.12 5.58 -15.34
CA PHE A 37 -4.65 4.82 -14.19
C PHE A 37 -4.09 3.48 -14.64
N THR A 38 -2.84 3.25 -14.26
CA THR A 38 -2.13 2.00 -14.48
C THR A 38 -1.83 1.39 -13.11
N PRO A 39 -2.49 0.29 -12.70
CA PRO A 39 -2.31 -0.33 -11.38
C PRO A 39 -0.86 -0.71 -11.03
N PHE A 40 0.04 -0.66 -12.01
CA PHE A 40 1.45 -0.99 -11.89
C PHE A 40 2.39 0.23 -11.74
N HIS A 41 1.94 1.45 -12.08
CA HIS A 41 2.70 2.69 -11.85
C HIS A 41 2.04 3.60 -10.83
N ASP A 42 0.71 3.54 -10.74
CA ASP A 42 -0.08 4.34 -9.84
C ASP A 42 -0.45 3.50 -8.61
N ALA A 43 -0.29 4.09 -7.43
CA ALA A 43 -0.66 3.46 -6.18
C ALA A 43 -2.01 4.00 -5.71
N TRP A 44 -2.73 3.23 -4.90
CA TRP A 44 -3.90 3.75 -4.21
C TRP A 44 -3.97 3.24 -2.77
N GLY A 45 -4.68 4.00 -1.95
CA GLY A 45 -4.97 3.63 -0.57
C GLY A 45 -6.35 4.13 -0.17
N VAL A 46 -6.90 3.54 0.88
CA VAL A 46 -8.14 4.05 1.50
C VAL A 46 -7.74 5.05 2.58
N VAL A 47 -8.26 6.27 2.48
CA VAL A 47 -8.05 7.28 3.51
C VAL A 47 -8.80 6.85 4.77
N SER A 48 -8.15 6.98 5.93
CA SER A 48 -8.76 6.65 7.22
C SER A 48 -10.04 7.45 7.43
N ARG A 49 -11.08 6.78 7.96
CA ARG A 49 -12.38 7.41 8.19
C ARG A 49 -12.30 8.49 9.26
N THR A 50 -11.48 8.27 10.29
CA THR A 50 -11.29 9.27 11.37
C THR A 50 -10.67 10.55 10.84
N ALA A 51 -9.78 10.48 9.84
CA ALA A 51 -9.20 11.67 9.20
C ALA A 51 -10.22 12.50 8.40
N LEU A 52 -11.40 11.93 8.12
CA LEU A 52 -12.45 12.55 7.30
C LEU A 52 -13.69 12.94 8.11
N GLN A 53 -13.64 12.77 9.44
CA GLN A 53 -14.76 13.07 10.31
C GLN A 53 -15.16 14.55 10.19
N GLY A 54 -16.44 14.82 9.95
CA GLY A 54 -16.97 16.18 9.74
C GLY A 54 -16.70 16.77 8.35
N ILE A 55 -15.89 16.12 7.52
CA ILE A 55 -15.61 16.54 6.14
C ILE A 55 -16.49 15.77 5.17
N VAL A 56 -16.62 14.45 5.38
CA VAL A 56 -17.37 13.56 4.49
C VAL A 56 -18.42 12.79 5.29
N ARG A 57 -19.55 12.45 4.66
CA ARG A 57 -20.60 11.62 5.29
C ARG A 57 -20.04 10.24 5.66
N ASP A 58 -20.58 9.68 6.73
CA ASP A 58 -20.17 8.39 7.31
C ASP A 58 -20.22 7.18 6.37
N ASN A 59 -21.06 7.24 5.34
CA ASN A 59 -21.26 6.17 4.37
C ASN A 59 -20.40 6.34 3.10
N VAL A 60 -19.43 7.25 3.13
CA VAL A 60 -18.51 7.53 2.03
C VAL A 60 -17.11 7.04 2.40
N ARG A 61 -16.50 6.28 1.50
CA ARG A 61 -15.07 5.95 1.58
C ARG A 61 -14.31 6.79 0.58
N VAL A 62 -13.23 7.39 1.02
CA VAL A 62 -12.33 8.13 0.13
C VAL A 62 -11.17 7.21 -0.24
N ILE A 63 -11.00 6.99 -1.54
CA ILE A 63 -9.90 6.25 -2.13
C ILE A 63 -8.95 7.29 -2.71
N TRP A 64 -7.72 7.31 -2.21
CA TRP A 64 -6.68 8.20 -2.69
C TRP A 64 -5.82 7.47 -3.71
N VAL A 65 -5.76 8.01 -4.92
CA VAL A 65 -5.00 7.45 -6.03
C VAL A 65 -3.85 8.40 -6.31
N HIS A 66 -2.63 7.90 -6.17
CA HIS A 66 -1.44 8.60 -6.56
C HIS A 66 -1.19 8.36 -8.04
N HIS A 67 -1.33 9.41 -8.85
CA HIS A 67 -1.10 9.36 -10.29
C HIS A 67 0.01 10.32 -10.69
N GLU A 68 1.00 9.84 -11.42
CA GLU A 68 2.08 10.67 -11.93
C GLU A 68 1.90 10.89 -13.45
N PRO A 69 1.25 11.99 -13.88
CA PRO A 69 1.06 12.28 -15.29
C PRO A 69 2.41 12.57 -15.94
N SER A 70 2.90 11.63 -16.74
CA SER A 70 4.24 11.66 -17.31
C SER A 70 4.44 12.84 -18.25
N THR A 71 5.24 13.84 -17.84
CA THR A 71 5.93 14.79 -18.75
C THR A 71 7.45 14.70 -18.65
N ARG A 72 8.01 13.72 -17.92
CA ARG A 72 9.45 13.46 -17.93
C ARG A 72 9.77 12.29 -18.84
N ASP A 73 10.81 12.45 -19.65
CA ASP A 73 11.45 11.32 -20.31
C ASP A 73 12.02 10.40 -19.22
N LEU A 74 11.24 9.36 -18.94
CA LEU A 74 11.50 8.30 -17.98
C LEU A 74 12.06 7.07 -18.70
N SER A 75 12.64 7.20 -19.90
CA SER A 75 13.21 6.08 -20.66
C SER A 75 14.19 5.23 -19.83
N ALA A 76 14.96 5.84 -18.93
CA ALA A 76 15.81 5.12 -17.97
C ALA A 76 15.04 4.36 -16.87
N LEU A 77 13.85 4.84 -16.46
CA LEU A 77 12.92 4.17 -15.54
C LEU A 77 12.06 3.10 -16.24
N ARG A 78 11.81 3.28 -17.55
CA ARG A 78 11.07 2.36 -18.44
C ARG A 78 11.92 1.20 -18.96
N ALA A 79 13.25 1.35 -18.98
CA ALA A 79 14.14 0.25 -19.31
C ALA A 79 14.29 -0.77 -18.17
N HIS A 80 14.13 -0.34 -16.90
CA HIS A 80 14.34 -1.17 -15.70
C HIS A 80 13.36 -0.87 -14.54
N PRO A 81 12.10 -1.37 -14.60
CA PRO A 81 11.10 -1.18 -13.53
C PRO A 81 11.40 -1.95 -12.22
N GLU A 82 12.44 -2.79 -12.14
CA GLU A 82 12.93 -3.48 -10.94
C GLU A 82 13.51 -2.58 -9.81
N MET A 83 13.55 -1.25 -9.98
CA MET A 83 14.46 -0.38 -9.22
C MET A 83 13.90 0.50 -8.08
N VAL A 84 12.61 0.52 -7.77
CA VAL A 84 12.15 1.18 -6.52
C VAL A 84 11.23 0.27 -5.71
N VAL A 85 11.78 -0.87 -5.28
CA VAL A 85 11.47 -1.31 -3.91
C VAL A 85 11.77 -0.12 -3.02
N LEU A 86 10.78 0.42 -2.32
CA LEU A 86 11.02 1.51 -1.38
C LEU A 86 12.26 1.10 -0.54
N PRO A 87 13.35 1.89 -0.52
CA PRO A 87 14.64 1.40 -0.01
C PRO A 87 14.54 0.80 1.40
N TRP A 88 13.67 1.35 2.24
CA TRP A 88 13.37 0.85 3.56
C TRP A 88 12.70 -0.53 3.57
N VAL A 89 11.87 -0.89 2.59
CA VAL A 89 11.28 -2.25 2.45
C VAL A 89 12.37 -3.27 2.15
N ARG A 90 13.29 -2.94 1.24
CA ARG A 90 14.43 -3.82 0.93
C ARG A 90 15.30 -4.01 2.16
N GLN A 91 15.64 -2.93 2.85
CA GLN A 91 16.39 -2.98 4.09
C GLN A 91 15.66 -3.82 5.16
N ALA A 92 14.35 -3.63 5.30
CA ALA A 92 13.52 -4.39 6.21
C ALA A 92 13.55 -5.90 5.90
N LEU A 93 13.42 -6.29 4.64
CA LEU A 93 13.49 -7.68 4.19
C LEU A 93 14.86 -8.30 4.47
N VAL A 94 15.94 -7.59 4.15
CA VAL A 94 17.31 -8.06 4.41
C VAL A 94 17.57 -8.21 5.91
N ALA A 95 17.13 -7.24 6.72
CA ALA A 95 17.38 -7.23 8.15
C ALA A 95 16.53 -8.28 8.91
N ASN A 96 15.27 -8.46 8.52
CA ASN A 96 14.32 -9.28 9.29
C ASN A 96 14.12 -10.69 8.70
N TYR A 97 14.30 -10.87 7.40
CA TYR A 97 13.96 -12.12 6.71
C TYR A 97 15.04 -12.59 5.70
N PRO A 98 16.33 -12.63 6.07
CA PRO A 98 17.40 -13.00 5.13
C PRO A 98 17.24 -14.41 4.56
N SER A 99 16.67 -15.34 5.34
CA SER A 99 16.42 -16.72 4.88
C SER A 99 15.36 -16.79 3.78
N LEU A 100 14.36 -15.89 3.77
CA LEU A 100 13.34 -15.85 2.72
C LEU A 100 13.91 -15.36 1.39
N LEU A 101 14.95 -14.52 1.41
CA LEU A 101 15.64 -14.06 0.20
C LEU A 101 16.40 -15.19 -0.50
N ALA A 102 16.84 -16.20 0.25
CA ALA A 102 17.50 -17.38 -0.30
C ALA A 102 16.50 -18.44 -0.79
N GLN A 103 15.24 -18.39 -0.36
CA GLN A 103 14.24 -19.40 -0.69
C GLN A 103 13.70 -19.22 -2.11
N ARG A 104 13.76 -20.29 -2.90
CA ARG A 104 13.18 -20.34 -4.27
C ARG A 104 11.74 -20.83 -4.31
N SER A 105 11.31 -21.59 -3.31
CA SER A 105 9.99 -22.21 -3.21
C SER A 105 9.55 -22.33 -1.75
N GLY A 106 8.26 -22.55 -1.51
CA GLY A 106 7.66 -22.77 -0.18
C GLY A 106 6.19 -22.31 -0.14
N PRO A 107 5.52 -22.32 1.01
CA PRO A 107 4.11 -21.93 1.12
C PRO A 107 3.91 -20.41 0.93
N PRO A 108 2.69 -19.95 0.58
CA PRO A 108 2.41 -18.53 0.51
C PRO A 108 2.60 -17.81 1.86
N LEU A 109 3.23 -16.62 1.84
CA LEU A 109 3.54 -15.84 3.03
C LEU A 109 3.15 -14.37 2.88
N GLN A 110 2.82 -13.74 4.01
CA GLN A 110 2.72 -12.30 4.15
C GLN A 110 3.76 -11.81 5.14
N LEU A 111 4.54 -10.82 4.75
CA LEU A 111 5.55 -10.14 5.57
C LEU A 111 5.03 -8.75 5.88
N TRP A 112 4.66 -8.53 7.14
CA TRP A 112 4.08 -7.30 7.62
C TRP A 112 5.17 -6.44 8.24
N PHE A 113 5.18 -5.15 7.94
CA PHE A 113 6.07 -4.16 8.55
C PHE A 113 5.26 -2.99 9.10
N VAL A 114 5.51 -2.62 10.35
CA VAL A 114 5.01 -1.37 10.94
C VAL A 114 6.16 -0.37 10.91
N ILE A 115 5.95 0.80 10.31
CA ILE A 115 6.97 1.82 10.15
C ILE A 115 6.53 3.15 10.76
N ASN A 116 7.47 3.93 11.28
CA ASN A 116 7.21 5.31 11.71
C ASN A 116 7.21 6.29 10.51
N SER A 117 7.06 7.59 10.81
CA SER A 117 7.13 8.68 9.83
C SER A 117 8.47 8.72 9.09
N ASP A 118 9.55 8.33 9.77
CA ASP A 118 10.93 8.28 9.26
C ASP A 118 11.26 6.99 8.50
N LYS A 119 10.25 6.16 8.22
CA LYS A 119 10.37 4.88 7.50
C LYS A 119 11.25 3.84 8.21
N GLN A 120 11.45 4.00 9.52
CA GLN A 120 12.11 3.00 10.35
C GLN A 120 11.12 1.90 10.69
N VAL A 121 11.56 0.64 10.59
CA VAL A 121 10.75 -0.53 10.96
C VAL A 121 10.70 -0.63 12.48
N LEU A 122 9.50 -0.50 13.04
CA LEU A 122 9.22 -0.64 14.47
C LEU A 122 8.82 -2.06 14.85
N ARG A 123 8.11 -2.75 13.94
CA ARG A 123 7.67 -4.14 14.09
C ARG A 123 7.71 -4.84 12.76
N SER A 124 7.95 -6.15 12.80
CA SER A 124 7.81 -7.04 11.66
C SER A 124 7.06 -8.31 12.09
N LEU A 125 6.27 -8.88 11.17
CA LEU A 125 5.54 -10.12 11.42
C LEU A 125 5.44 -10.95 10.14
N GLN A 126 5.73 -12.24 10.25
CA GLN A 126 5.51 -13.21 9.16
C GLN A 126 4.23 -14.00 9.44
N ARG A 127 3.38 -14.14 8.43
CA ARG A 127 2.14 -14.95 8.49
C ARG A 127 2.03 -15.84 7.27
N ALA A 128 1.33 -16.96 7.41
CA ALA A 128 0.84 -17.71 6.26
C ALA A 128 -0.13 -16.81 5.47
N SER A 129 0.03 -16.76 4.14
CA SER A 129 -0.94 -16.09 3.28
C SER A 129 -2.00 -17.08 2.83
N GLY A 130 -3.26 -16.66 2.82
CA GLY A 130 -4.27 -17.30 1.98
C GLY A 130 -4.08 -16.93 0.50
N ASP A 131 -5.00 -17.40 -0.34
CA ASP A 131 -4.96 -17.21 -1.80
C ASP A 131 -5.10 -15.75 -2.27
N SER A 132 -5.53 -14.85 -1.40
CA SER A 132 -5.57 -13.42 -1.69
C SER A 132 -5.05 -12.58 -0.52
N ALA A 133 -4.11 -11.67 -0.82
CA ALA A 133 -3.64 -10.71 0.15
C ALA A 133 -4.60 -9.50 0.17
N ARG A 134 -5.37 -9.38 1.26
CA ARG A 134 -6.18 -8.20 1.56
C ARG A 134 -5.59 -7.54 2.79
N VAL A 135 -5.53 -6.21 2.78
CA VAL A 135 -5.14 -5.41 3.93
C VAL A 135 -6.20 -4.34 4.17
N GLY A 136 -6.66 -4.28 5.41
CA GLY A 136 -7.55 -3.26 5.92
C GLY A 136 -7.32 -3.08 7.42
N ILE A 137 -7.99 -2.12 8.03
CA ILE A 137 -7.90 -1.89 9.48
C ILE A 137 -8.23 -3.16 10.31
N PRO A 138 -9.25 -3.97 9.97
CA PRO A 138 -9.49 -5.22 10.69
C PRO A 138 -8.30 -6.18 10.63
N GLU A 139 -7.72 -6.39 9.45
CA GLU A 139 -6.58 -7.29 9.26
C GLU A 139 -5.32 -6.77 9.97
N ILE A 140 -5.10 -5.45 9.96
CA ILE A 140 -4.03 -4.79 10.69
C ILE A 140 -4.19 -5.02 12.19
N ARG A 141 -5.39 -4.86 12.75
CA ARG A 141 -5.66 -5.12 14.18
C ARG A 141 -5.49 -6.59 14.57
N VAL A 142 -5.76 -7.52 13.66
CA VAL A 142 -5.49 -8.94 13.90
C VAL A 142 -3.98 -9.21 13.89
N ALA A 143 -3.22 -8.53 13.01
CA ALA A 143 -1.77 -8.68 12.94
C ALA A 143 -1.05 -7.97 14.11
N PHE A 144 -1.52 -6.80 14.50
CA PHE A 144 -0.96 -5.92 15.51
C PHE A 144 -2.10 -5.32 16.35
N PRO A 145 -2.55 -6.00 17.41
CA PRO A 145 -3.68 -5.57 18.25
C PRO A 145 -3.52 -4.18 18.87
N GLU A 146 -2.27 -3.74 19.06
CA GLU A 146 -1.91 -2.42 19.55
C GLU A 146 -2.17 -1.29 18.53
N LEU A 147 -2.32 -1.61 17.24
CA LEU A 147 -2.54 -0.63 16.20
C LEU A 147 -4.01 -0.23 16.08
N THR A 148 -4.33 0.96 16.53
CA THR A 148 -5.65 1.58 16.35
C THR A 148 -5.70 2.45 15.11
N GLU A 149 -6.90 2.68 14.58
CA GLU A 149 -7.09 3.54 13.40
C GLU A 149 -6.58 4.98 13.65
N SER A 150 -6.61 5.45 14.90
CA SER A 150 -6.14 6.79 15.25
C SER A 150 -4.63 6.97 15.13
N ILE A 151 -3.83 5.90 15.23
CA ILE A 151 -2.37 5.96 15.10
C ILE A 151 -1.86 5.54 13.72
N ILE A 152 -2.70 4.91 12.90
CA ILE A 152 -2.37 4.53 11.52
C ILE A 152 -2.54 5.75 10.60
N ASN A 153 -1.53 6.01 9.78
CA ASN A 153 -1.55 7.04 8.74
C ASN A 153 -1.95 6.46 7.38
N SER A 154 -1.23 5.41 6.96
CA SER A 154 -1.46 4.73 5.68
C SER A 154 -0.98 3.28 5.74
N TYR A 155 -1.41 2.46 4.80
CA TYR A 155 -0.98 1.08 4.67
C TYR A 155 -1.10 0.62 3.21
N GLY A 156 -0.42 -0.47 2.86
CA GLY A 156 -0.45 -1.02 1.50
C GLY A 156 0.16 -2.42 1.39
N ILE A 157 0.04 -3.02 0.20
CA ILE A 157 0.60 -4.34 -0.13
C ILE A 157 1.53 -4.20 -1.34
N LEU A 158 2.68 -4.87 -1.27
CA LEU A 158 3.63 -5.04 -2.36
C LEU A 158 3.71 -6.53 -2.70
N ASN A 159 3.64 -6.88 -3.98
CA ASN A 159 3.85 -8.25 -4.47
C ASN A 159 5.29 -8.42 -4.99
N ARG A 160 5.67 -9.64 -5.41
CA ARG A 160 7.01 -9.91 -5.97
C ARG A 160 7.45 -8.92 -7.04
N ARG A 161 6.54 -8.53 -7.95
CA ARG A 161 6.88 -7.63 -9.06
C ARG A 161 7.24 -6.24 -8.54
N ALA A 162 6.44 -5.70 -7.61
CA ALA A 162 6.75 -4.45 -6.92
C ALA A 162 8.04 -4.53 -6.08
N LEU A 163 8.43 -5.75 -5.68
CA LEU A 163 9.67 -6.03 -4.96
C LEU A 163 10.88 -6.28 -5.89
N GLY A 164 10.77 -6.07 -7.20
CA GLY A 164 11.86 -6.29 -8.15
C GLY A 164 12.41 -7.72 -8.14
N GLY A 165 11.55 -8.70 -7.84
CA GLY A 165 11.95 -10.12 -7.74
C GLY A 165 12.76 -10.48 -6.49
N LEU A 166 12.87 -9.57 -5.51
CA LEU A 166 13.63 -9.77 -4.27
C LEU A 166 13.15 -10.97 -3.43
N VAL A 167 11.88 -11.34 -3.56
CA VAL A 167 11.25 -12.49 -2.91
C VAL A 167 10.60 -13.41 -3.95
N ARG A 168 10.21 -14.63 -3.54
CA ARG A 168 9.47 -15.57 -4.40
C ARG A 168 8.02 -15.13 -4.66
N ASP A 169 7.36 -15.70 -5.66
CA ASP A 169 6.06 -15.26 -6.21
C ASP A 169 4.90 -15.24 -5.21
N ASN A 170 4.95 -16.11 -4.21
CA ASN A 170 3.88 -16.24 -3.22
C ASN A 170 4.21 -15.52 -1.91
N VAL A 171 5.10 -14.53 -1.94
CA VAL A 171 5.38 -13.64 -0.82
C VAL A 171 4.79 -12.26 -1.10
N TYR A 172 3.94 -11.80 -0.19
CA TYR A 172 3.38 -10.46 -0.18
C TYR A 172 4.02 -9.67 0.96
N VAL A 173 4.38 -8.42 0.72
CA VAL A 173 4.85 -7.51 1.76
C VAL A 173 3.74 -6.52 2.07
N VAL A 174 3.25 -6.53 3.31
CA VAL A 174 2.29 -5.56 3.81
C VAL A 174 3.05 -4.52 4.63
N TRP A 175 2.71 -3.25 4.48
CA TRP A 175 3.28 -2.20 5.30
C TRP A 175 2.20 -1.32 5.90
N VAL A 176 2.47 -0.84 7.11
CA VAL A 176 1.61 0.06 7.88
C VAL A 176 2.46 1.21 8.37
N LYS A 177 2.16 2.42 7.90
CA LYS A 177 2.83 3.65 8.34
C LYS A 177 2.03 4.30 9.47
N LEU A 178 2.70 4.55 10.59
CA LEU A 178 2.14 5.29 11.71
C LEU A 178 2.10 6.79 11.42
N ARG A 179 1.24 7.50 12.15
CA ARG A 179 1.22 8.97 12.17
C ARG A 179 2.49 9.52 12.83
N GLU A 180 2.84 10.74 12.47
CA GLU A 180 3.95 11.45 13.10
C GLU A 180 3.70 11.60 14.61
N GLY A 181 4.72 11.35 15.42
CA GLY A 181 4.62 11.37 16.88
C GLY A 181 3.89 10.17 17.51
N ALA A 182 3.35 9.24 16.72
CA ALA A 182 2.74 8.03 17.26
C ALA A 182 3.83 7.09 17.81
N THR A 183 3.71 6.72 19.08
CA THR A 183 4.55 5.71 19.73
C THR A 183 3.77 4.40 19.85
N LEU A 184 4.43 3.29 19.55
CA LEU A 184 3.89 1.99 19.93
C LEU A 184 4.02 1.83 21.45
N PRO A 185 3.01 1.25 22.12
CA PRO A 185 3.13 0.88 23.53
C PRO A 185 4.22 -0.18 23.75
#